data_AF-A0A349M9R8-F1
#
_entry.id   AF-A0A349M9R8-F1
#
_cell.length_a   1.000
_cell.length_b   1.000
_cell.length_c   1.000
_cell.angle_alpha   90.00
_cell.angle_beta   90.00
_cell.angle_gamma   90.00
#
_symmetry.space_group_name_H-M   'P 1'
#
loop_
_entity.id
_entity.type
_entity.pdbx_description
1 polymer ?
#
loop_
_entity_poly.entity_id
_entity_poly.type
_entity_poly.pdbx_seq_one_letter_code
_entity_poly.pdbx_strand_id
1 'polypeptide(L)'
;MYNDDMGGAVSQSGFELTGAYSILLNNQDAVSFGLSMKGNQFVFDGTNLEVYQSGDESLPGTLESSFGVDFNAGMMVYGKDYYFGMAVFNLIQDKLSLAGVDDENRLVRHYHFMGSYLYNVSRLVAIQSSALMRMTEVTSAQLDLNARAIFNGTSWLGLGFRPQDAIVLSTGLNYGAFTFAYNYDITVGENMLSTHSHELSFGYFMPARSAFRSRPSSGRRVRSSDRILK
;
A
#
# COMPACT_ATOMS: atom_id res chain seq x y z
N MET A 1 3.13 -13.21 2.35
CA MET A 1 2.36 -14.12 1.47
C MET A 1 0.95 -13.60 1.41
N TYR A 2 0.33 -13.64 0.25
CA TYR A 2 -1.07 -13.26 0.06
C TYR A 2 -1.73 -14.22 -0.94
N ASN A 3 -3.05 -14.31 -0.87
CA ASN A 3 -3.88 -15.08 -1.78
C ASN A 3 -5.16 -14.29 -2.03
N ASP A 4 -5.49 -14.08 -3.31
CA ASP A 4 -6.67 -13.35 -3.75
C ASP A 4 -7.43 -14.18 -4.80
N ASP A 5 -8.75 -14.23 -4.66
CA ASP A 5 -9.66 -14.95 -5.55
C ASP A 5 -10.55 -13.91 -6.23
N MET A 6 -10.25 -13.63 -7.50
CA MET A 6 -10.85 -12.54 -8.28
C MET A 6 -12.18 -12.96 -8.91
N GLY A 7 -13.04 -13.64 -8.14
CA GLY A 7 -14.35 -14.09 -8.60
C GLY A 7 -14.37 -15.45 -9.28
N GLY A 8 -13.45 -16.36 -8.92
CA GLY A 8 -13.52 -17.79 -9.21
C GLY A 8 -12.62 -18.28 -10.35
N ALA A 9 -12.71 -17.65 -11.54
CA ALA A 9 -11.93 -18.09 -12.70
C ALA A 9 -10.46 -17.66 -12.67
N VAL A 10 -10.13 -16.64 -11.87
CA VAL A 10 -8.76 -16.12 -11.73
C VAL A 10 -8.40 -16.08 -10.25
N SER A 11 -7.28 -16.69 -9.91
CA SER A 11 -6.68 -16.56 -8.58
C SER A 11 -5.23 -16.10 -8.66
N GLN A 12 -4.82 -15.34 -7.66
CA GLN A 12 -3.46 -14.84 -7.54
C GLN A 12 -2.91 -15.17 -6.15
N SER A 13 -1.81 -15.90 -6.11
CA SER A 13 -1.03 -16.09 -4.89
C SER A 13 0.35 -15.47 -5.05
N GLY A 14 0.90 -14.93 -3.96
CA GLY A 14 2.20 -14.27 -4.04
C GLY A 14 2.95 -14.25 -2.73
N PHE A 15 4.27 -14.09 -2.83
CA PHE A 15 5.14 -13.81 -1.70
C PHE A 15 5.98 -12.57 -1.99
N GLU A 16 6.31 -11.83 -0.94
CA GLU A 16 7.15 -10.64 -1.03
C GLU A 16 8.20 -10.71 0.08
N LEU A 17 9.45 -10.42 -0.29
CA LEU A 17 10.58 -10.28 0.61
C LEU A 17 11.12 -8.86 0.50
N THR A 18 11.14 -8.13 1.61
CA THR A 18 11.48 -6.71 1.64
C THR A 18 12.67 -6.45 2.57
N GLY A 19 13.66 -5.72 2.07
CA GLY A 19 14.76 -5.17 2.85
C GLY A 19 14.73 -3.65 2.83
N ALA A 20 15.12 -3.02 3.93
CA ALA A 20 15.23 -1.57 4.01
C ALA A 20 16.50 -1.15 4.75
N TYR A 21 17.07 -0.01 4.36
CA TYR A 21 18.23 0.59 4.98
C TYR A 21 18.02 2.08 5.21
N SER A 22 18.26 2.55 6.44
CA SER A 22 18.04 3.94 6.84
C SER A 22 19.34 4.64 7.22
N ILE A 23 19.52 5.85 6.69
CA ILE A 23 20.62 6.76 6.99
C ILE A 23 20.07 7.91 7.83
N LEU A 24 20.62 8.09 9.03
CA LEU A 24 20.29 9.23 9.88
C LEU A 24 21.06 10.47 9.41
N LEU A 25 20.37 11.59 9.25
CA LEU A 25 20.95 12.89 8.90
C LEU A 25 21.30 13.67 10.17
N ASN A 26 22.19 14.66 10.03
CA ASN A 26 22.66 15.49 11.16
C ASN A 26 21.54 16.34 11.81
N ASN A 27 20.45 16.57 11.10
CA ASN A 27 19.32 17.42 11.48
C ASN A 27 18.15 16.66 12.12
N GLN A 28 18.36 15.43 12.63
CA GLN A 28 17.32 14.54 13.19
C GLN A 28 16.32 13.96 12.18
N ASP A 29 16.53 14.23 10.89
CA ASP A 29 15.81 13.58 9.81
C ASP A 29 16.51 12.27 9.44
N ALA A 30 15.84 11.45 8.65
CA ALA A 30 16.40 10.21 8.14
C ALA A 30 15.93 9.97 6.72
N VAL A 31 16.77 9.28 5.94
CA VAL A 31 16.44 8.78 4.61
C VAL A 31 16.48 7.27 4.64
N SER A 32 15.39 6.62 4.25
CA SER A 32 15.30 5.17 4.07
C SER A 32 15.24 4.82 2.60
N PHE A 33 15.93 3.75 2.25
CA PHE A 33 15.83 3.07 0.97
C PHE A 33 15.25 1.69 1.21
N GLY A 34 14.28 1.28 0.39
CA GLY A 34 13.66 -0.03 0.42
C GLY A 34 13.83 -0.73 -0.91
N LEU A 35 14.06 -2.03 -0.87
CA LEU A 35 14.03 -2.92 -2.02
C LEU A 35 13.20 -4.15 -1.63
N SER A 36 12.25 -4.52 -2.47
CA SER A 36 11.52 -5.77 -2.31
C SER A 36 11.56 -6.62 -3.57
N MET A 37 11.53 -7.93 -3.37
CA MET A 37 11.38 -8.95 -4.40
C MET A 37 10.04 -9.63 -4.19
N LYS A 38 9.27 -9.77 -5.25
CA LYS A 38 7.92 -10.32 -5.25
C LYS A 38 7.85 -11.47 -6.25
N GLY A 39 7.38 -12.63 -5.81
CA GLY A 39 7.01 -13.74 -6.68
C GLY A 39 5.51 -13.90 -6.70
N ASN A 40 4.91 -13.89 -7.89
CA ASN A 40 3.47 -13.94 -8.10
C ASN A 40 3.12 -15.12 -8.99
N GLN A 41 2.19 -15.94 -8.54
CA GLN A 41 1.57 -17.00 -9.31
C GLN A 41 0.14 -16.59 -9.65
N PHE A 42 -0.16 -16.52 -10.94
CA PHE A 42 -1.50 -16.36 -11.48
C PHE A 42 -1.99 -17.70 -11.97
N VAL A 43 -3.23 -18.05 -11.61
CA VAL A 43 -3.90 -19.25 -12.08
C VAL A 43 -5.22 -18.84 -12.71
N PHE A 44 -5.43 -19.26 -13.95
CA PHE A 44 -6.68 -19.13 -14.68
C PHE A 44 -7.32 -20.52 -14.79
N ASP A 45 -8.55 -20.67 -14.29
CA ASP A 45 -9.31 -21.90 -14.40
C ASP A 45 -10.47 -21.74 -15.40
N GLY A 46 -10.18 -22.14 -16.64
CA GLY A 46 -11.11 -22.19 -17.76
C GLY A 46 -12.20 -23.27 -17.66
N THR A 47 -12.07 -24.24 -16.75
CA THR A 47 -12.76 -25.54 -16.89
C THR A 47 -14.25 -25.52 -16.54
N ASN A 48 -14.68 -24.56 -15.71
CA ASN A 48 -16.07 -24.43 -15.24
C ASN A 48 -16.72 -23.10 -15.69
N LEU A 49 -16.15 -22.41 -16.67
CA LEU A 49 -16.71 -21.15 -17.19
C LEU A 49 -17.92 -21.40 -18.09
N GLU A 50 -19.07 -20.84 -17.72
CA GLU A 50 -20.21 -20.68 -18.64
C GLU A 50 -19.91 -19.53 -19.62
N VAL A 51 -19.24 -19.84 -20.73
CA VAL A 51 -18.96 -18.88 -21.80
C VAL A 51 -20.19 -18.64 -22.68
N TYR A 52 -20.48 -17.37 -22.98
CA TYR A 52 -21.59 -16.96 -23.86
C TYR A 52 -21.41 -17.47 -25.30
N GLN A 53 -20.16 -17.63 -25.73
CA GLN A 53 -19.79 -18.16 -27.05
C GLN A 53 -18.86 -19.37 -26.87
N SER A 54 -19.33 -20.55 -27.27
CA SER A 54 -18.53 -21.76 -27.22
C SER A 54 -17.45 -21.76 -28.32
N GLY A 55 -16.20 -22.00 -27.94
CA GLY A 55 -15.06 -22.09 -28.87
C GLY A 55 -14.29 -20.79 -29.12
N ASP A 56 -14.36 -19.81 -28.21
CA ASP A 56 -13.50 -18.63 -28.25
C ASP A 56 -12.04 -19.02 -27.91
N GLU A 57 -11.12 -18.87 -28.86
CA GLU A 57 -9.70 -19.19 -28.69
C GLU A 57 -9.01 -18.32 -27.62
N SER A 58 -9.59 -17.17 -27.26
CA SER A 58 -9.07 -16.29 -26.21
C SER A 58 -9.46 -16.72 -24.78
N LEU A 59 -10.34 -17.72 -24.65
CA LEU A 59 -10.76 -18.31 -23.38
C LEU A 59 -10.53 -19.83 -23.41
N PRO A 60 -9.28 -20.29 -23.18
CA PRO A 60 -8.98 -21.71 -23.11
C PRO A 60 -9.83 -22.37 -22.02
N GLY A 61 -10.56 -23.43 -22.34
CA GLY A 61 -11.31 -24.25 -21.36
C GLY A 61 -10.40 -25.10 -20.46
N THR A 62 -9.20 -24.61 -20.14
CA THR A 62 -8.11 -25.32 -19.47
C THR A 62 -7.61 -24.55 -18.26
N LEU A 63 -6.96 -25.27 -17.35
CA LEU A 63 -6.25 -24.67 -16.23
C LEU A 63 -4.88 -24.17 -16.71
N GLU A 64 -4.64 -22.86 -16.65
CA GLU A 64 -3.35 -22.25 -16.93
C GLU A 64 -2.74 -21.62 -15.68
N SER A 65 -1.42 -21.73 -15.53
CA SER A 65 -0.68 -21.12 -14.43
C SER A 65 0.55 -20.42 -14.97
N SER A 66 0.74 -19.17 -14.56
CA SER A 66 1.91 -18.37 -14.92
C SER A 66 2.55 -17.83 -13.64
N PHE A 67 3.87 -17.97 -13.53
CA PHE A 67 4.64 -17.47 -12.39
C PHE A 67 5.60 -16.39 -12.87
N GLY A 68 5.51 -15.22 -12.24
CA GLY A 68 6.38 -14.09 -12.53
C GLY A 68 7.12 -13.60 -11.28
N VAL A 69 8.30 -13.04 -11.50
CA VAL A 69 9.12 -12.42 -10.44
C VAL A 69 9.37 -10.96 -10.78
N ASP A 70 9.12 -10.09 -9.82
CA ASP A 70 9.37 -8.66 -9.98
C ASP A 70 10.01 -8.05 -8.73
N PHE A 71 10.49 -6.82 -8.86
CA PHE A 71 11.13 -6.05 -7.81
C PHE A 71 10.45 -4.70 -7.65
N ASN A 72 10.42 -4.21 -6.42
CA ASN A 72 9.98 -2.86 -6.12
C ASN A 72 11.13 -2.12 -5.42
N ALA A 73 11.25 -0.82 -5.67
CA ALA A 73 12.20 0.02 -4.97
C ALA A 73 11.51 1.27 -4.44
N GLY A 74 11.97 1.77 -3.31
CA GLY A 74 11.43 2.98 -2.72
C GLY A 74 12.46 3.78 -1.95
N MET A 75 12.19 5.07 -1.81
CA MET A 75 12.94 5.99 -0.98
C MET A 75 11.96 6.82 -0.15
N MET A 76 12.27 7.02 1.11
CA MET A 76 11.48 7.86 2.01
C MET A 76 12.39 8.76 2.83
N VAL A 77 12.07 10.05 2.89
CA VAL A 77 12.66 11.02 3.80
C VAL A 77 11.63 11.30 4.89
N TYR A 78 12.03 11.22 6.16
CA TYR A 78 11.14 11.46 7.28
C TYR A 78 11.85 12.20 8.40
N GLY A 79 11.12 13.14 8.98
CA GLY A 79 11.55 13.94 10.12
C GLY A 79 10.68 13.68 11.34
N LYS A 80 10.60 14.67 12.22
CA LYS A 80 9.76 14.61 13.42
C LYS A 80 8.26 14.64 13.08
N ASP A 81 7.87 15.56 12.20
CA ASP A 81 6.46 15.91 11.96
C ASP A 81 6.06 15.69 10.49
N TYR A 82 6.94 15.15 9.65
CA TYR A 82 6.66 14.97 8.22
C TYR A 82 7.33 13.71 7.67
N TYR A 83 6.77 13.19 6.59
CA TYR A 83 7.43 12.23 5.72
C TYR A 83 7.05 12.48 4.27
N PHE A 84 7.99 12.19 3.38
CA PHE A 84 7.80 12.21 1.94
C PHE A 84 8.52 11.01 1.35
N GLY A 85 7.91 10.35 0.38
CA GLY A 85 8.53 9.19 -0.24
C GLY A 85 8.05 8.97 -1.66
N MET A 86 8.84 8.18 -2.38
CA MET A 86 8.49 7.66 -3.68
C MET A 86 8.78 6.17 -3.73
N ALA A 87 7.95 5.44 -4.47
CA ALA A 87 8.15 4.02 -4.72
C ALA A 87 7.83 3.71 -6.18
N VAL A 88 8.59 2.79 -6.76
CA VAL A 88 8.35 2.23 -8.08
C VAL A 88 8.09 0.75 -7.89
N PHE A 89 6.90 0.33 -8.31
CA PHE A 89 6.51 -1.08 -8.31
C PHE A 89 6.69 -1.66 -9.71
N ASN A 90 6.94 -2.96 -9.75
CA ASN A 90 7.12 -3.75 -10.97
C ASN A 90 8.28 -3.25 -11.87
N LEU A 91 9.50 -3.14 -11.31
CA LEU A 91 10.69 -2.63 -12.01
C LEU A 91 11.05 -3.44 -13.26
N ILE A 92 10.97 -4.77 -13.17
CA ILE A 92 11.36 -5.69 -14.25
C ILE A 92 10.29 -5.74 -15.34
N GLN A 93 9.03 -5.45 -14.99
CA GLN A 93 7.90 -5.54 -15.92
C GLN A 93 7.78 -6.96 -16.49
N ASP A 94 7.80 -7.95 -15.60
CA ASP A 94 7.79 -9.34 -16.02
C ASP A 94 6.57 -9.63 -16.90
N LYS A 95 6.79 -10.45 -17.94
CA LYS A 95 5.75 -10.79 -18.92
C LYS A 95 4.88 -11.89 -18.34
N LEU A 96 3.57 -11.67 -18.32
CA LEU A 96 2.63 -12.71 -17.93
C LEU A 96 2.32 -13.56 -19.16
N SER A 97 3.06 -14.65 -19.33
CA SER A 97 2.82 -15.62 -20.41
C SER A 97 1.61 -16.48 -20.06
N LEU A 98 0.41 -16.03 -20.44
CA LEU A 98 -0.82 -16.83 -20.50
C LEU A 98 -1.08 -17.12 -21.98
N ALA A 99 -1.48 -18.34 -22.35
CA ALA A 99 -1.64 -18.70 -23.76
C ALA A 99 -2.89 -18.04 -24.34
N GLY A 100 -2.81 -17.55 -25.59
CA GLY A 100 -3.94 -16.93 -26.30
C GLY A 100 -4.03 -15.40 -26.23
N VAL A 101 -3.11 -14.74 -25.50
CA VAL A 101 -2.98 -13.27 -25.48
C VAL A 101 -1.63 -12.90 -26.08
N ASP A 102 -1.64 -11.98 -27.06
CA ASP A 102 -0.44 -11.44 -27.71
C ASP A 102 0.61 -10.96 -26.71
N ASP A 103 1.85 -10.85 -27.18
CA ASP A 103 3.13 -10.56 -26.49
C ASP A 103 3.21 -9.24 -25.66
N GLU A 104 2.06 -8.62 -25.38
CA GLU A 104 1.88 -7.30 -24.76
C GLU A 104 1.44 -7.32 -23.28
N ASN A 105 1.04 -8.46 -22.71
CA ASN A 105 0.64 -8.52 -21.30
C ASN A 105 1.87 -8.47 -20.36
N ARG A 106 2.28 -7.24 -20.03
CA ARG A 106 3.41 -6.94 -19.13
C ARG A 106 2.90 -6.28 -17.85
N LEU A 107 3.57 -6.58 -16.74
CA LEU A 107 3.40 -5.78 -15.52
C LEU A 107 3.85 -4.34 -15.81
N VAL A 108 2.93 -3.38 -15.75
CA VAL A 108 3.27 -1.97 -15.96
C VAL A 108 3.94 -1.41 -14.69
N ARG A 109 4.92 -0.52 -14.86
CA ARG A 109 5.53 0.19 -13.73
C ARG A 109 4.51 1.13 -13.09
N HIS A 110 4.37 1.04 -11.78
CA HIS A 110 3.56 1.97 -11.01
C HIS A 110 4.45 2.89 -10.19
N TYR A 111 4.36 4.18 -10.47
CA TYR A 111 5.06 5.22 -9.72
C TYR A 111 4.12 5.76 -8.65
N HIS A 112 4.57 5.69 -7.40
CA HIS A 112 3.85 6.20 -6.24
C HIS A 112 4.67 7.32 -5.61
N PHE A 113 4.00 8.42 -5.29
CA PHE A 113 4.56 9.53 -4.54
C PHE A 113 3.66 9.81 -3.35
N MET A 114 4.21 9.87 -2.15
CA MET A 114 3.43 10.12 -0.95
C MET A 114 4.07 11.21 -0.10
N GLY A 115 3.23 11.94 0.60
CA GLY A 115 3.67 12.93 1.57
C GLY A 115 2.68 13.06 2.71
N SER A 116 3.17 13.41 3.89
CA SER A 116 2.31 13.77 5.01
C SER A 116 3.02 14.74 5.93
N TYR A 117 2.21 15.55 6.61
CA TYR A 117 2.64 16.48 7.63
C TYR A 117 1.68 16.45 8.82
N LEU A 118 2.24 16.45 10.03
CA LEU A 118 1.53 16.48 11.30
C LEU A 118 1.62 17.88 11.91
N TYR A 119 0.49 18.58 11.93
CA TYR A 119 0.32 19.87 12.57
C TYR A 119 -0.11 19.70 14.02
N ASN A 120 0.75 20.03 14.97
CA ASN A 120 0.39 20.06 16.39
C ASN A 120 -0.39 21.34 16.70
N VAL A 121 -1.72 21.28 16.64
CA VAL A 121 -2.61 22.44 16.89
C VAL A 121 -2.65 22.79 18.38
N SER A 122 -2.69 21.77 19.24
CA SER A 122 -2.62 21.92 20.69
C SER A 122 -1.93 20.72 21.33
N ARG A 123 -1.82 20.71 22.67
CA ARG A 123 -1.31 19.53 23.40
C ARG A 123 -2.20 18.30 23.27
N LEU A 124 -3.47 18.49 22.92
CA LEU A 124 -4.48 17.43 22.86
C LEU A 124 -4.97 17.16 21.44
N VAL A 125 -4.65 18.02 20.47
CA VAL A 125 -5.16 17.91 19.10
C VAL A 125 -4.02 18.11 18.12
N ALA A 126 -3.84 17.14 17.24
CA ALA A 126 -2.98 17.24 16.07
C ALA A 126 -3.80 16.99 14.80
N ILE A 127 -3.43 17.64 13.70
CA ILE A 127 -4.04 17.40 12.39
C ILE A 127 -2.96 16.83 11.49
N GLN A 128 -3.21 15.69 10.87
CA GLN A 128 -2.32 15.10 9.89
C GLN A 128 -2.94 15.21 8.51
N SER A 129 -2.30 15.93 7.61
CA SER A 129 -2.64 15.89 6.18
C SER A 129 -1.71 14.92 5.46
N SER A 130 -2.23 14.16 4.52
CA SER A 130 -1.45 13.31 3.62
C SER A 130 -1.97 13.36 2.19
N ALA A 131 -1.07 13.10 1.26
CA ALA A 131 -1.38 12.96 -0.16
C ALA A 131 -0.65 11.73 -0.69
N LEU A 132 -1.29 11.00 -1.59
CA LEU A 132 -0.72 9.91 -2.37
C LEU A 132 -1.05 10.14 -3.84
N MET A 133 -0.05 10.19 -4.69
CA MET A 133 -0.22 10.25 -6.14
C MET A 133 0.27 8.92 -6.73
N ARG A 134 -0.56 8.32 -7.58
CA ARG A 134 -0.31 7.05 -8.26
C ARG A 134 -0.37 7.30 -9.76
N MET A 135 0.62 6.86 -10.50
CA MET A 135 0.63 6.99 -11.96
C MET A 135 1.33 5.79 -12.60
N THR A 136 1.00 5.53 -13.84
CA THR A 136 1.69 4.55 -14.68
C THR A 136 2.11 5.23 -15.99
N GLU A 137 2.84 4.50 -16.84
CA GLU A 137 3.22 5.00 -18.16
C GLU A 137 2.01 5.11 -19.13
N VAL A 138 0.89 4.46 -18.78
CA VAL A 138 -0.27 4.28 -19.68
C VAL A 138 -1.53 4.95 -19.14
N THR A 139 -1.67 5.09 -17.82
CA THR A 139 -2.87 5.63 -17.16
C THR A 139 -2.64 7.01 -16.56
N SER A 140 -3.70 7.83 -16.58
CA SER A 140 -3.70 9.14 -15.93
C SER A 140 -3.36 9.04 -14.45
N ALA A 141 -2.68 10.08 -13.93
CA ALA A 141 -2.35 10.16 -12.52
C ALA A 141 -3.62 10.22 -11.65
N GLN A 142 -3.65 9.38 -10.61
CA GLN A 142 -4.66 9.36 -9.57
C GLN A 142 -4.10 10.02 -8.31
N LEU A 143 -4.91 10.83 -7.66
CA LEU A 143 -4.53 11.56 -6.45
C LEU A 143 -5.46 11.18 -5.31
N ASP A 144 -4.90 10.84 -4.16
CA ASP A 144 -5.65 10.59 -2.93
C ASP A 144 -5.22 11.62 -1.90
N LEU A 145 -6.15 12.47 -1.47
CA LEU A 145 -5.92 13.46 -0.43
C LEU A 145 -6.60 12.98 0.84
N ASN A 146 -5.89 13.03 1.97
CA ASN A 146 -6.43 12.61 3.25
C ASN A 146 -6.07 13.63 4.33
N ALA A 147 -6.96 13.83 5.28
CA ALA A 147 -6.72 14.62 6.46
C ALA A 147 -7.37 13.96 7.66
N ARG A 148 -6.65 13.84 8.78
CA ARG A 148 -7.20 13.33 10.04
C ARG A 148 -6.87 14.21 11.22
N ALA A 149 -7.84 14.42 12.09
CA ALA A 149 -7.66 15.04 13.39
C ALA A 149 -7.44 13.93 14.43
N ILE A 150 -6.35 14.02 15.18
CA ILE A 150 -5.93 13.08 16.21
C ILE A 150 -6.14 13.76 17.57
N PHE A 151 -6.90 13.12 18.44
CA PHE A 151 -7.27 13.58 19.77
C PHE A 151 -6.53 12.76 20.83
N ASN A 152 -5.74 13.45 21.65
CA ASN A 152 -4.97 12.90 22.76
C ASN A 152 -4.04 11.71 22.38
N GLY A 153 -3.68 11.60 21.10
CA GLY A 153 -2.90 10.48 20.55
C GLY A 153 -3.67 9.16 20.38
N THR A 154 -4.85 9.03 20.99
CA THR A 154 -5.58 7.76 21.02
C THR A 154 -6.61 7.65 19.92
N SER A 155 -7.43 8.67 19.73
CA SER A 155 -8.60 8.60 18.85
C SER A 155 -8.42 9.54 17.67
N TRP A 156 -8.98 9.22 16.52
CA TRP A 156 -8.87 10.10 15.36
C TRP A 156 -10.11 10.03 14.47
N LEU A 157 -10.37 11.14 13.78
CA LEU A 157 -11.41 11.28 12.76
C LEU A 157 -10.74 11.78 11.49
N GLY A 158 -11.05 11.16 10.37
CA GLY A 158 -10.42 11.43 9.08
C GLY A 158 -11.40 11.59 7.94
N LEU A 159 -10.96 12.36 6.96
CA LEU A 159 -11.61 12.58 5.69
C LEU A 159 -10.61 12.30 4.57
N GLY A 160 -11.04 11.52 3.59
CA GLY A 160 -10.32 11.24 2.37
C GLY A 160 -11.10 11.75 1.17
N PHE A 161 -10.39 12.20 0.16
CA PHE A 161 -10.94 12.62 -1.12
C PHE A 161 -10.09 12.06 -2.24
N ARG A 162 -10.71 11.22 -3.08
CA ARG A 162 -10.16 10.67 -4.31
C ARG A 162 -10.95 11.29 -5.46
N PRO A 163 -10.39 12.27 -6.20
CA PRO A 163 -11.07 12.91 -7.30
C PRO A 163 -11.59 11.88 -8.30
N GLN A 164 -12.84 12.05 -8.74
CA GLN A 164 -13.52 11.18 -9.71
C GLN A 164 -13.78 9.74 -9.24
N ASP A 165 -13.52 9.44 -7.96
CA ASP A 165 -13.64 8.10 -7.41
C ASP A 165 -14.54 8.11 -6.17
N ALA A 166 -14.04 8.59 -5.02
CA ALA A 166 -14.76 8.50 -3.75
C ALA A 166 -14.40 9.57 -2.72
N ILE A 167 -15.34 9.83 -1.81
CA ILE A 167 -15.10 10.52 -0.53
C ILE A 167 -15.07 9.45 0.56
N VAL A 168 -14.08 9.51 1.45
CA VAL A 168 -13.88 8.53 2.52
C VAL A 168 -14.06 9.20 3.87
N LEU A 169 -14.92 8.66 4.70
CA LEU A 169 -15.05 9.03 6.12
C LEU A 169 -14.36 7.96 6.94
N SER A 170 -13.47 8.35 7.85
CA SER A 170 -12.71 7.39 8.66
C SER A 170 -12.68 7.77 10.13
N THR A 171 -12.67 6.78 10.99
CA THR A 171 -12.51 6.95 12.44
C THR A 171 -11.69 5.81 13.00
N GLY A 172 -10.94 6.06 14.06
CA GLY A 172 -10.21 5.00 14.72
C GLY A 172 -9.80 5.31 16.15
N LEU A 173 -9.37 4.25 16.83
CA LEU A 173 -8.98 4.25 18.23
C LEU A 173 -7.77 3.35 18.42
N ASN A 174 -6.77 3.89 19.10
CA ASN A 174 -5.64 3.16 19.66
C ASN A 174 -5.88 2.96 21.15
N TYR A 175 -6.03 1.70 21.57
CA TYR A 175 -6.22 1.33 22.98
C TYR A 175 -5.14 0.32 23.40
N GLY A 176 -4.14 0.83 24.12
CA GLY A 176 -2.98 0.03 24.52
C GLY A 176 -2.20 -0.46 23.30
N ALA A 177 -2.17 -1.78 23.09
CA ALA A 177 -1.54 -2.41 21.93
C ALA A 177 -2.51 -2.61 20.75
N PHE A 178 -3.80 -2.30 20.91
CA PHE A 178 -4.80 -2.54 19.87
C PHE A 178 -5.10 -1.26 19.09
N THR A 179 -5.30 -1.41 17.79
CA THR A 179 -5.78 -0.35 16.90
C THR A 179 -7.05 -0.84 16.23
N PHE A 180 -8.08 0.00 16.25
CA PHE A 180 -9.33 -0.22 15.53
C PHE A 180 -9.54 0.95 14.58
N ALA A 181 -9.94 0.66 13.35
CA ALA A 181 -10.34 1.68 12.39
C ALA A 181 -11.60 1.24 11.65
N TYR A 182 -12.41 2.23 11.29
CA TYR A 182 -13.58 2.05 10.45
C TYR A 182 -13.52 3.10 9.34
N ASN A 183 -13.64 2.65 8.10
CA ASN A 183 -13.71 3.48 6.91
C ASN A 183 -15.06 3.30 6.23
N TYR A 184 -15.61 4.41 5.75
CA TYR A 184 -16.83 4.47 4.98
C TYR A 184 -16.55 5.19 3.67
N ASP A 185 -16.57 4.45 2.58
CA ASP A 185 -16.30 4.94 1.23
C ASP A 185 -17.62 5.24 0.54
N ILE A 186 -17.77 6.49 0.11
CA ILE A 186 -18.90 6.97 -0.68
C ILE A 186 -18.39 7.19 -2.09
N THR A 187 -18.80 6.34 -3.02
CA THR A 187 -18.41 6.44 -4.44
C THR A 187 -19.14 7.62 -5.08
N VAL A 188 -18.39 8.53 -5.70
CA VAL A 188 -18.92 9.73 -6.38
C VAL A 188 -18.79 9.61 -7.90
N GLY A 189 -18.00 8.66 -8.41
CA GLY A 189 -17.76 8.44 -9.84
C GLY A 189 -18.85 7.66 -10.60
N GLU A 190 -18.72 7.61 -11.93
CA GLU A 190 -19.69 6.99 -12.86
C GLU A 190 -19.65 5.44 -12.87
N ASN A 191 -18.61 4.82 -12.31
CA ASN A 191 -18.46 3.37 -12.21
C ASN A 191 -19.11 2.82 -10.91
N MET A 192 -20.44 2.83 -10.85
CA MET A 192 -21.21 2.40 -9.68
C MET A 192 -21.39 0.87 -9.60
N LEU A 193 -20.30 0.13 -9.42
CA LEU A 193 -20.40 -1.29 -9.00
C LEU A 193 -20.87 -1.40 -7.54
N SER A 194 -20.45 -0.46 -6.68
CA SER A 194 -20.96 -0.28 -5.33
C SER A 194 -20.95 1.20 -4.94
N THR A 195 -22.10 1.71 -4.50
CA THR A 195 -22.26 3.12 -4.09
C THR A 195 -21.64 3.39 -2.71
N HIS A 196 -21.54 2.36 -1.88
CA HIS A 196 -21.12 2.47 -0.49
C HIS A 196 -20.28 1.26 -0.09
N SER A 197 -19.14 1.48 0.55
CA SER A 197 -18.34 0.41 1.12
C SER A 197 -18.00 0.69 2.58
N HIS A 198 -18.01 -0.37 3.38
CA HIS A 198 -17.69 -0.32 4.81
C HIS A 198 -16.49 -1.22 5.06
N GLU A 199 -15.43 -0.65 5.61
CA GLU A 199 -14.22 -1.40 5.96
C GLU A 199 -13.96 -1.30 7.46
N LEU A 200 -13.64 -2.43 8.08
CA LEU A 200 -13.24 -2.52 9.48
C LEU A 200 -11.83 -3.07 9.54
N SER A 201 -10.91 -2.32 10.14
CA SER A 201 -9.52 -2.72 10.32
C SER A 201 -9.21 -2.93 11.80
N PHE A 202 -8.46 -4.00 12.09
CA PHE A 202 -7.98 -4.33 13.43
C PHE A 202 -6.47 -4.58 13.39
N GLY A 203 -5.76 -3.98 14.34
CA GLY A 203 -4.32 -4.12 14.48
C GLY A 203 -3.93 -4.46 15.92
N TYR A 204 -2.87 -5.24 16.08
CA TYR A 204 -2.25 -5.53 17.37
C TYR A 204 -0.74 -5.28 17.29
N PHE A 205 -0.27 -4.35 18.09
CA PHE A 205 1.13 -4.02 18.24
C PHE A 205 1.83 -5.03 19.16
N MET A 206 2.68 -5.87 18.57
CA MET A 206 3.53 -6.79 19.31
C MET A 206 4.86 -6.10 19.66
N PRO A 207 5.15 -5.81 20.93
CA PRO A 207 6.44 -5.26 21.32
C PRO A 207 7.53 -6.32 21.13
N ALA A 208 8.26 -6.24 20.03
CA ALA A 208 9.42 -7.09 19.80
C ALA A 208 10.61 -6.61 20.64
N ARG A 209 11.17 -7.49 21.47
CA ARG A 209 12.50 -7.27 22.08
C ARG A 209 13.52 -7.42 20.95
N SER A 210 13.90 -6.33 20.30
CA SER A 210 14.89 -6.37 19.22
C SER A 210 16.22 -6.94 19.73
N ALA A 211 16.53 -8.18 19.33
CA ALA A 211 17.83 -8.82 19.55
C ALA A 211 18.90 -8.29 18.57
N PHE A 212 18.47 -7.62 17.48
CA PHE A 212 19.34 -7.00 16.50
C PHE A 212 19.31 -5.47 16.67
N ARG A 213 20.10 -4.96 17.63
CA ARG A 213 20.54 -3.56 17.58
C ARG A 213 21.67 -3.47 16.56
N SER A 214 21.37 -2.94 15.38
CA SER A 214 22.40 -2.30 14.55
C SER A 214 23.06 -1.22 15.40
N ARG A 215 24.29 -1.48 15.87
CA ARG A 215 25.11 -0.48 16.55
C ARG A 215 25.39 0.62 15.51
N PRO A 216 25.05 1.90 15.76
CA PRO A 216 25.58 2.98 14.94
C PRO A 216 27.11 2.91 15.02
N SER A 217 27.79 2.88 13.87
CA SER A 217 29.25 2.80 13.78
C SER A 217 29.96 4.10 14.18
N SER A 218 29.24 5.12 14.65
CA SER A 218 29.83 6.36 15.15
C SER A 218 29.40 6.62 16.59
N GLY A 219 30.40 6.65 17.47
CA GLY A 219 30.24 6.78 18.92
C GLY A 219 29.72 8.14 19.38
N ARG A 220 28.44 8.43 19.15
CA ARG A 220 27.77 9.60 19.75
C ARG A 220 26.40 9.19 20.31
N ARG A 221 26.23 9.50 21.60
CA ARG A 221 25.15 9.04 22.50
C ARG A 221 23.77 8.99 21.85
N VAL A 222 23.15 7.83 21.93
CA VAL A 222 21.71 7.61 21.76
C VAL A 222 20.96 8.51 22.75
N ARG A 223 20.24 9.53 22.24
CA ARG A 223 19.23 10.30 22.98
C ARG A 223 17.84 9.80 22.60
N SER A 224 16.91 9.93 23.56
CA SER A 224 15.71 9.12 23.83
C SER A 224 14.90 8.56 22.66
N SER A 225 14.41 7.34 22.90
CA SER A 225 13.45 6.56 22.14
C SER A 225 12.00 7.07 22.29
N ASP A 226 11.76 8.36 22.11
CA ASP A 226 10.41 8.94 22.16
C ASP A 226 9.77 9.08 20.77
N ARG A 227 10.36 8.46 19.74
CA ARG A 227 9.80 8.45 18.39
C ARG A 227 9.36 7.04 18.05
N ILE A 228 8.11 6.75 18.39
CA ILE A 228 7.12 5.88 17.75
C ILE A 228 6.13 5.51 18.87
N LEU A 229 4.85 5.82 18.63
CA LEU A 229 3.69 5.75 19.54
C LEU A 229 3.52 6.97 20.46
N LYS A 230 2.89 8.01 19.91
CA LYS A 230 1.85 8.75 20.62
C LYS A 230 0.67 8.92 19.71
#